data_AF-A0A1E5PX79-F1
#
_entry.id   AF-A0A1E5PX79-F1
#
_cell.length_a   1.000
_cell.length_b   1.000
_cell.length_c   1.000
_cell.angle_alpha   90.00
_cell.angle_beta   90.00
_cell.angle_gamma   90.00
#
_symmetry.space_group_name_H-M   'P 1'
#
loop_
_entity.id
_entity.type
_entity.pdbx_description
1 polymer ?
#
loop_
_entity_poly.entity_id
_entity_poly.type
_entity_poly.pdbx_seq_one_letter_code
_entity_poly.pdbx_strand_id
1 'polypeptide(L)'
;MLSKMSEVEKMTVQEMRNASGGKLYKEYATEDTGIIREARDRLTSLGLSDMTKIGRIRFAGTQRLYGFLEGTVFHVLWWDPNHEVYPSKLKHT
;
A
#
# COMPACT_ATOMS: atom_id res chain seq x y z
N MET A 1 13.82 8.74 -1.78
CA MET A 1 12.35 8.82 -1.93
C MET A 1 11.97 9.30 -3.33
N LEU A 2 12.36 10.52 -3.74
CA LEU A 2 11.99 11.11 -5.04
C LEU A 2 12.41 10.30 -6.28
N SER A 3 13.64 9.76 -6.31
CA SER A 3 14.12 8.95 -7.45
C SER A 3 13.28 7.70 -7.68
N LYS A 4 12.83 7.06 -6.59
CA LYS A 4 12.01 5.86 -6.62
C LYS A 4 10.58 6.14 -7.09
N MET A 5 10.05 7.31 -6.73
CA MET A 5 8.73 7.75 -7.22
C MET A 5 8.78 8.03 -8.72
N SER A 6 9.83 8.68 -9.21
CA SER A 6 10.03 8.92 -10.65
C SER A 6 10.21 7.63 -11.46
N GLU A 7 10.80 6.58 -10.87
CA GLU A 7 10.85 5.25 -11.49
C GLU A 7 9.46 4.63 -11.60
N VAL A 8 8.65 4.68 -10.53
CA VAL A 8 7.30 4.09 -10.51
C VAL A 8 6.35 4.82 -11.45
N GLU A 9 6.45 6.15 -11.58
CA GLU A 9 5.63 6.95 -12.51
C GLU A 9 5.82 6.56 -13.97
N LYS A 10 6.98 5.98 -14.33
CA LYS A 10 7.30 5.56 -15.69
C LYS A 10 6.86 4.12 -15.99
N MET A 11 6.41 3.38 -14.99
CA MET A 11 6.03 1.98 -15.12
C MET A 11 4.54 1.83 -15.41
N THR A 12 4.21 0.85 -16.25
CA THR A 12 2.84 0.34 -16.34
C THR A 12 2.45 -0.38 -15.04
N VAL A 13 1.15 -0.52 -14.81
CA VAL A 13 0.62 -1.30 -13.67
C VAL A 13 1.18 -2.73 -13.64
N GLN A 14 1.34 -3.35 -14.82
CA GLN A 14 1.86 -4.70 -14.94
C GLN A 14 3.34 -4.78 -14.57
N GLU A 15 4.15 -3.81 -15.00
CA GLU A 15 5.55 -3.72 -14.60
C GLU A 15 5.66 -3.44 -13.10
N MET A 16 4.84 -2.55 -12.54
CA MET A 16 4.81 -2.25 -11.11
C MET A 16 4.50 -3.52 -10.29
N ARG A 17 3.53 -4.34 -10.72
CA ARG A 17 3.17 -5.61 -10.08
C ARG A 17 4.30 -6.64 -10.14
N ASN A 18 5.06 -6.68 -11.23
CA ASN A 18 6.16 -7.63 -11.41
C ASN A 18 7.51 -7.12 -10.87
N ALA A 19 7.64 -5.81 -10.65
CA ALA A 19 8.87 -5.18 -10.21
C ALA A 19 9.32 -5.69 -8.84
N SER A 20 10.65 -5.82 -8.71
CA SER A 20 11.28 -6.37 -7.50
C SER A 20 10.74 -7.76 -7.11
N GLY A 21 10.29 -8.57 -8.08
CA GLY A 21 9.70 -9.89 -7.85
C GLY A 21 8.40 -9.84 -7.06
N GLY A 22 7.53 -8.85 -7.35
CA GLY A 22 6.27 -8.64 -6.62
C GLY A 22 6.44 -8.10 -5.20
N LYS A 23 7.62 -7.53 -4.88
CA LYS A 23 7.88 -6.88 -3.58
C LYS A 23 7.58 -5.39 -3.60
N LEU A 24 7.63 -4.75 -4.77
CA LEU A 24 7.34 -3.33 -4.93
C LEU A 24 5.88 -3.05 -4.60
N TYR A 25 4.98 -3.68 -5.36
CA TYR A 25 3.55 -3.56 -5.18
C TYR A 25 2.94 -4.85 -4.67
N LYS A 26 2.07 -4.75 -3.66
CA LYS A 26 1.25 -5.85 -3.17
C LYS A 26 -0.17 -5.38 -2.87
N GLU A 27 -1.14 -6.21 -3.20
CA GLU A 27 -2.53 -6.00 -2.81
C GLU A 27 -2.83 -6.82 -1.55
N TYR A 28 -3.59 -6.22 -0.64
CA TYR A 28 -4.10 -6.84 0.56
C TYR A 28 -5.61 -6.69 0.58
N ALA A 29 -6.33 -7.67 1.14
CA ALA A 29 -7.74 -7.49 1.41
C ALA A 29 -7.92 -6.42 2.49
N THR A 30 -8.86 -5.48 2.34
CA THR A 30 -9.15 -4.47 3.37
C THR A 30 -9.72 -5.09 4.65
N GLU A 31 -10.33 -6.25 4.52
CA GLU A 31 -10.85 -7.08 5.61
C GLU A 31 -9.74 -7.73 6.45
N ASP A 32 -8.50 -7.77 5.92
CA ASP A 32 -7.38 -8.45 6.55
C ASP A 32 -7.11 -7.89 7.96
N THR A 33 -6.96 -8.81 8.91
CA THR A 33 -6.69 -8.53 10.32
C THR A 33 -5.34 -7.84 10.56
N GLY A 34 -4.48 -7.75 9.55
CA GLY A 34 -3.21 -7.04 9.67
C GLY A 34 -3.32 -5.51 9.56
N ILE A 35 -4.42 -4.96 9.01
CA ILE A 35 -4.68 -3.51 9.03
C ILE A 35 -5.10 -3.10 10.44
N ILE A 36 -4.46 -2.06 10.99
CA ILE A 36 -4.84 -1.52 12.30
C ILE A 36 -6.29 -1.01 12.29
N ARG A 37 -6.96 -1.12 13.44
CA ARG A 37 -8.35 -0.68 13.58
C ARG A 37 -8.56 0.78 13.16
N GLU A 38 -7.65 1.68 13.52
CA GLU A 38 -7.74 3.10 13.17
C GLU A 38 -7.77 3.34 11.65
N ALA A 39 -6.95 2.62 10.89
CA ALA A 39 -6.92 2.71 9.44
C ALA A 39 -8.23 2.18 8.83
N ARG A 40 -8.80 1.11 9.40
CA ARG A 40 -10.10 0.57 8.99
C ARG A 40 -11.24 1.54 9.29
N ASP A 41 -11.27 2.11 10.50
CA ASP A 41 -12.26 3.10 10.92
C ASP A 41 -12.19 4.34 10.02
N ARG A 42 -10.97 4.72 9.59
CA ARG A 42 -10.76 5.80 8.62
C ARG A 42 -11.25 5.48 7.21
N LEU A 43 -11.17 4.22 6.75
CA LEU A 43 -11.80 3.83 5.48
C LEU A 43 -13.32 3.98 5.56
N THR A 44 -13.92 3.55 6.66
CA THR A 44 -15.36 3.71 6.90
C THR A 44 -15.76 5.18 6.95
N SER A 45 -15.00 6.03 7.66
CA SER A 45 -15.31 7.46 7.75
C SER A 45 -15.17 8.20 6.42
N LEU A 46 -14.29 7.73 5.53
CA LEU A 46 -14.13 8.23 4.17
C LEU A 46 -15.18 7.66 3.19
N GLY A 47 -16.05 6.75 3.64
CA GLY A 47 -17.03 6.08 2.78
C GLY A 47 -16.42 5.07 1.80
N LEU A 48 -15.21 4.59 2.09
CA LEU A 48 -14.45 3.64 1.26
C LEU A 48 -14.55 2.20 1.79
N SER A 49 -15.55 1.91 2.62
CA SER A 49 -15.80 0.57 3.20
C SER A 49 -16.09 -0.49 2.15
N ASP A 50 -16.59 -0.10 0.98
CA ASP A 50 -16.92 -1.00 -0.12
C ASP A 50 -15.67 -1.47 -0.90
N MET A 51 -14.52 -0.83 -0.67
CA MET A 51 -13.27 -1.22 -1.29
C MET A 51 -12.73 -2.49 -0.62
N THR A 52 -12.62 -3.56 -1.39
CA THR A 52 -12.21 -4.89 -0.89
C THR A 52 -10.70 -5.13 -0.95
N LYS A 53 -9.97 -4.32 -1.72
CA LYS A 53 -8.51 -4.47 -1.94
C LYS A 53 -7.79 -3.17 -1.77
N ILE A 54 -6.76 -3.14 -0.94
CA ILE A 54 -5.83 -2.02 -0.81
C ILE A 54 -4.45 -2.40 -1.35
N GLY A 55 -3.89 -1.53 -2.18
CA GLY A 55 -2.54 -1.65 -2.71
C GLY A 55 -1.51 -1.02 -1.78
N ARG A 56 -0.32 -1.63 -1.75
CA ARG A 56 0.85 -1.15 -1.01
C ARG A 56 2.02 -1.03 -1.96
N ILE A 57 2.60 0.17 -2.05
CA ILE A 57 3.84 0.43 -2.79
C ILE A 57 4.97 0.62 -1.77
N ARG A 58 6.04 -0.18 -1.90
CA ARG A 58 7.25 -0.07 -1.06
C ARG A 58 8.32 0.75 -1.78
N PHE A 59 8.73 1.88 -1.21
CA PHE A 59 9.76 2.72 -1.82
C PHE A 59 11.16 2.32 -1.40
N ALA A 60 11.47 2.48 -0.11
CA ALA A 60 12.80 2.23 0.44
C ALA A 60 12.70 1.87 1.92
N GLY A 61 13.46 0.86 2.37
CA GLY A 61 13.45 0.44 3.76
C GLY A 61 12.05 0.07 4.27
N THR A 62 11.57 0.83 5.25
CA THR A 62 10.26 0.74 5.91
C THR A 62 9.17 1.61 5.28
N GLN A 63 9.54 2.50 4.34
CA GLN A 63 8.61 3.47 3.78
C GLN A 63 7.65 2.82 2.77
N ARG A 64 6.35 3.00 3.00
CA ARG A 64 5.27 2.42 2.21
C ARG A 64 4.17 3.46 1.94
N LEU A 65 3.63 3.46 0.74
CA LEU A 65 2.34 4.09 0.45
C LEU A 65 1.26 3.03 0.42
N TYR A 66 0.13 3.36 1.03
CA TYR A 66 -1.09 2.59 0.93
C TYR A 66 -2.13 3.38 0.16
N GLY A 67 -2.90 2.69 -0.67
CA GLY A 67 -3.86 3.34 -1.55
C GLY A 67 -4.64 2.36 -2.41
N PHE A 68 -5.58 2.88 -3.18
CA PHE A 68 -6.37 2.10 -4.12
C PHE A 68 -5.81 2.25 -5.53
N LEU A 69 -5.70 1.14 -6.25
CA LEU A 69 -5.35 1.17 -7.67
C LEU A 69 -6.64 1.03 -8.48
N GLU A 70 -7.06 2.12 -9.11
CA GLU A 70 -8.23 2.17 -9.97
C GLU A 70 -7.79 2.40 -11.42
N GLY A 71 -7.93 1.37 -12.25
CA GLY A 71 -7.38 1.36 -13.61
C GLY A 71 -5.87 1.53 -13.60
N THR A 72 -5.39 2.71 -14.01
CA THR A 72 -3.96 3.09 -14.03
C THR A 72 -3.59 4.15 -12.99
N VAL A 73 -4.55 4.59 -12.17
CA VAL A 73 -4.35 5.65 -11.19
C VAL A 73 -4.24 5.03 -9.80
N PHE A 74 -3.16 5.37 -9.10
CA PHE A 74 -2.96 4.96 -7.70
C PHE A 74 -3.38 6.08 -6.75
N HIS A 75 -4.56 5.94 -6.15
CA HIS A 75 -5.12 6.85 -5.17
C HIS A 75 -4.48 6.63 -3.80
N VAL A 76 -3.54 7.49 -3.45
CA VAL A 76 -2.85 7.45 -2.16
C VAL A 76 -3.81 7.79 -1.02
N LEU A 77 -3.87 6.93 -0.01
CA LEU A 77 -4.61 7.14 1.23
C LEU A 77 -3.68 7.50 2.39
N TRP A 78 -2.59 6.74 2.54
CA TRP A 78 -1.67 6.89 3.66
C TRP A 78 -0.22 6.80 3.22
N TRP A 79 0.57 7.71 3.78
CA TRP A 79 2.02 7.62 3.82
C TRP A 79 2.43 6.97 5.15
N ASP A 80 3.04 5.80 5.06
CA ASP A 80 3.48 5.01 6.21
C ASP A 80 5.01 4.84 6.18
N PRO A 81 5.76 5.79 6.79
CA PRO A 81 7.22 5.70 6.84
C PRO A 81 7.72 4.60 7.78
N ASN A 82 6.91 4.19 8.76
CA ASN A 82 7.31 3.39 9.91
C ASN A 82 6.70 1.98 9.96
N HIS A 83 5.83 1.61 9.00
CA HIS A 83 5.07 0.35 9.00
C HIS A 83 3.99 0.27 10.08
N GLU A 84 3.32 1.37 10.36
CA GLU A 84 2.30 1.49 11.41
C GLU A 84 0.90 1.09 10.92
N VAL A 85 0.60 1.21 9.63
CA VAL A 85 -0.73 0.92 9.07
C VAL A 85 -0.99 -0.59 8.99
N TYR A 86 0.05 -1.36 8.70
CA TYR A 86 0.03 -2.82 8.63
C TYR A 86 1.24 -3.41 9.36
N PRO A 87 1.27 -3.38 10.70
CA PRO A 87 2.43 -3.87 11.43
C PRO A 87 2.64 -5.37 11.18
N SER A 88 3.89 -5.77 10.94
CA SER A 88 4.22 -7.18 10.81
C SER A 88 3.97 -7.89 12.15
N LYS A 89 3.25 -9.01 12.14
CA LYS A 89 3.02 -9.83 13.35
C LYS A 89 4.31 -10.49 13.90
N LEU A 90 5.44 -10.36 13.21
CA LEU A 90 6.72 -10.90 13.65
C LEU A 90 7.33 -10.00 14.75
N LYS A 91 6.98 -10.31 16.00
CA LYS A 91 7.85 -10.07 17.16
C LYS A 91 8.96 -11.11 17.10
N HIS A 92 10.22 -10.70 17.03
CA HIS A 92 11.45 -11.50 16.82
C HIS A 92 11.89 -11.64 15.36
N THR A 93 12.72 -10.69 14.95
CA THR A 93 14.00 -11.00 14.30
C THR A 93 15.00 -9.90 14.64
#